data_AF-A0A2E7BTX1-F1
#
_entry.id   AF-A0A2E7BTX1-F1
#
_cell.length_a   1.000
_cell.length_b   1.000
_cell.length_c   1.000
_cell.angle_alpha   90.00
_cell.angle_beta   90.00
_cell.angle_gamma   90.00
#
_symmetry.space_group_name_H-M   'P 1'
#
loop_
_entity.id
_entity.type
_entity.pdbx_description
1 polymer ?
#
loop_
_entity_poly.entity_id
_entity_poly.type
_entity_poly.pdbx_seq_one_letter_code
_entity_poly.pdbx_strand_id
1 'polypeptide(L)'
;MFHRLFLIALLPVMACPANDADCDGHSIGENYAAADGCNTCSCTAEGGVCTTMDCAPEDAGPQVPPDAGAAVDGGVAPAADAGAAPGLPENACQNAEDLAAHDQTFGDQNKTIATLATDCAISCFMGGRGDDPACVTECLQEGTGNAVSADCATCYAASAGCADTNNCAGVCLANAEAPLCIQCRCGQDDPSHTNCYELFAACSGFPPSNDCQ
;
A
#
# COMPACT_ATOMS: atom_id res chain seq x y z
N MET A 1 -0.36 11.70 -73.19
CA MET A 1 -0.18 10.64 -72.18
C MET A 1 0.25 11.32 -70.88
N PHE A 2 -0.73 11.63 -70.02
CA PHE A 2 -0.52 12.44 -68.81
C PHE A 2 0.04 11.57 -67.67
N HIS A 3 1.26 11.88 -67.23
CA HIS A 3 1.86 11.35 -66.01
C HIS A 3 1.17 12.01 -64.80
N ARG A 4 0.35 11.23 -64.08
CA ARG A 4 -0.22 11.65 -62.79
C ARG A 4 0.82 11.43 -61.70
N LEU A 5 1.38 12.53 -61.22
CA LEU A 5 2.14 12.62 -59.98
C LEU A 5 1.23 12.18 -58.81
N PHE A 6 1.55 11.05 -58.17
CA PHE A 6 0.91 10.64 -56.93
C PHE A 6 1.57 11.42 -55.78
N LEU A 7 0.87 12.45 -55.30
CA LEU A 7 1.15 13.08 -54.01
C LEU A 7 0.74 12.11 -52.90
N ILE A 8 1.72 11.44 -52.29
CA ILE A 8 1.53 10.70 -51.04
C ILE A 8 1.42 11.74 -49.93
N ALA A 9 0.18 12.03 -49.52
CA ALA A 9 -0.08 12.81 -48.33
C ALA A 9 0.40 12.00 -47.12
N LEU A 10 1.51 12.43 -46.52
CA LEU A 10 1.91 12.01 -45.18
C LEU A 10 0.86 12.56 -44.20
N LEU A 11 -0.15 11.75 -43.90
CA LEU A 11 -1.00 11.97 -42.74
C LEU A 11 -0.12 11.81 -41.49
N PRO A 12 -0.12 12.75 -40.55
CA PRO A 12 0.49 12.52 -39.26
C PRO A 12 -0.23 11.33 -38.64
N VAL A 13 0.52 10.30 -38.28
CA VAL A 13 0.06 9.24 -37.38
C VAL A 13 -0.23 9.95 -36.07
N MET A 14 -1.49 10.33 -35.89
CA MET A 14 -1.99 10.80 -34.61
C MET A 14 -2.01 9.56 -33.72
N ALA A 15 -0.89 9.34 -33.04
CA ALA A 15 -0.84 8.40 -31.93
C ALA A 15 -1.89 8.88 -30.92
N CYS A 16 -2.94 8.08 -30.72
CA CYS A 16 -3.77 8.21 -29.53
C CYS A 16 -2.82 8.08 -28.32
N PRO A 17 -2.84 9.01 -27.35
CA PRO A 17 -2.12 8.79 -26.10
C PRO A 17 -2.66 7.49 -25.47
N ALA A 18 -1.76 6.64 -25.01
CA ALA A 18 -2.05 5.31 -24.48
C ALA A 18 -2.74 5.37 -23.10
N ASN A 19 -3.92 5.99 -23.05
CA ASN A 19 -4.76 6.11 -21.86
C ASN A 19 -6.17 5.54 -22.13
N ASP A 20 -6.33 4.65 -23.11
CA ASP A 20 -7.64 4.06 -23.45
C ASP A 20 -7.90 2.76 -22.68
N ALA A 21 -7.52 2.71 -21.39
CA ALA A 21 -8.13 1.74 -20.49
C ALA A 21 -9.49 2.31 -20.08
N ASP A 22 -10.58 1.72 -20.58
CA ASP A 22 -11.93 2.10 -20.18
C ASP A 22 -12.19 1.58 -18.76
N CYS A 23 -11.82 2.41 -17.80
CA CYS A 23 -12.00 2.18 -16.36
C CYS A 23 -13.11 3.10 -15.83
N ASP A 24 -14.22 3.25 -16.56
CA ASP A 24 -15.34 4.11 -16.15
C ASP A 24 -14.94 5.56 -15.79
N GLY A 25 -13.94 6.10 -16.49
CA GLY A 25 -13.42 7.46 -16.29
C GLY A 25 -12.26 7.59 -15.30
N HIS A 26 -11.78 6.49 -14.74
CA HIS A 26 -10.61 6.44 -13.85
C HIS A 26 -9.29 6.35 -14.64
N SER A 27 -8.23 6.94 -14.07
CA SER A 27 -6.89 6.97 -14.68
C SER A 27 -6.13 5.68 -14.43
N ILE A 28 -5.26 5.26 -15.34
CA ILE A 28 -4.38 4.10 -15.12
C ILE A 28 -3.55 4.30 -13.84
N GLY A 29 -3.61 3.33 -12.93
CA GLY A 29 -3.01 3.36 -11.59
C GLY A 29 -3.95 3.83 -10.48
N GLU A 30 -5.13 4.35 -10.84
CA GLU A 30 -6.17 4.78 -9.88
C GLU A 30 -6.96 3.57 -9.36
N ASN A 31 -7.19 3.53 -8.04
CA ASN A 31 -8.12 2.59 -7.43
C ASN A 31 -9.46 3.30 -7.14
N TYR A 32 -10.58 2.61 -7.37
CA TYR A 32 -11.93 3.15 -7.21
C TYR A 32 -12.90 2.10 -6.66
N ALA A 33 -13.97 2.55 -6.00
CA ALA A 33 -15.00 1.66 -5.50
C ALA A 33 -15.81 1.06 -6.67
N ALA A 34 -16.03 -0.25 -6.63
CA ALA A 34 -16.89 -0.93 -7.57
C ALA A 34 -18.35 -0.51 -7.38
N ALA A 35 -19.16 -0.64 -8.44
CA ALA A 35 -20.58 -0.27 -8.41
C ALA A 35 -21.42 -1.11 -7.43
N ASP A 36 -20.90 -2.26 -6.98
CA ASP A 36 -21.54 -3.13 -5.98
C ASP A 36 -21.39 -2.60 -4.54
N GLY A 37 -20.54 -1.59 -4.32
CA GLY A 37 -20.37 -0.90 -3.04
C GLY A 37 -19.42 -1.59 -2.05
N CYS A 38 -18.93 -2.79 -2.35
CA CYS A 38 -18.03 -3.52 -1.45
C CYS A 38 -16.69 -3.89 -2.11
N ASN A 39 -16.67 -4.10 -3.43
CA ASN A 39 -15.44 -4.43 -4.13
C ASN A 39 -14.66 -3.17 -4.48
N THR A 40 -13.33 -3.31 -4.57
CA THR A 40 -12.42 -2.25 -5.00
C THR A 40 -11.79 -2.63 -6.31
N CYS A 41 -11.74 -1.68 -7.24
CA CYS A 41 -11.18 -1.83 -8.58
C CYS A 41 -9.88 -1.06 -8.71
N SER A 42 -8.94 -1.60 -9.49
CA SER A 42 -7.72 -0.94 -9.92
C SER A 42 -7.77 -0.72 -11.43
N CYS A 43 -7.58 0.51 -11.89
CA CYS A 43 -7.46 0.79 -13.30
C CYS A 43 -6.06 0.42 -13.80
N THR A 44 -5.97 -0.58 -14.66
CA THR A 44 -4.72 -0.99 -15.30
C THR A 44 -4.70 -0.54 -16.76
N ALA A 45 -3.56 -0.68 -17.43
CA ALA A 45 -3.49 -0.44 -18.88
C ALA A 45 -4.39 -1.40 -19.71
N GLU A 46 -4.91 -2.46 -19.08
CA GLU A 46 -5.80 -3.46 -19.69
C GLU A 46 -7.29 -3.26 -19.32
N GLY A 47 -7.60 -2.26 -18.49
CA GLY A 47 -8.94 -1.98 -17.96
C GLY A 47 -9.04 -2.09 -16.44
N GLY A 48 -10.24 -1.92 -15.90
CA GLY A 48 -10.53 -2.06 -14.47
C GLY A 48 -10.52 -3.53 -14.00
N VAL A 49 -9.76 -3.82 -12.95
CA VAL A 49 -9.70 -5.14 -12.30
C VAL A 49 -10.17 -4.99 -10.86
N CYS A 50 -11.26 -5.67 -10.49
CA CYS A 50 -11.88 -5.55 -9.17
C CYS A 50 -11.66 -6.79 -8.31
N THR A 51 -11.70 -6.60 -6.98
CA THR A 51 -11.83 -7.71 -6.04
C THR A 51 -13.14 -8.45 -6.27
N THR A 52 -13.22 -9.71 -5.81
CA THR A 52 -14.42 -10.55 -5.94
C THR A 52 -14.88 -11.04 -4.57
N MET A 53 -15.05 -10.10 -3.65
CA MET A 53 -15.58 -10.35 -2.32
C MET A 53 -17.11 -10.49 -2.39
N ASP A 54 -17.65 -11.40 -1.59
CA ASP A 54 -19.09 -11.53 -1.39
C ASP A 54 -19.56 -10.36 -0.51
N CYS A 55 -20.27 -9.40 -1.11
CA CYS A 55 -20.82 -8.26 -0.39
C CYS A 55 -21.90 -8.70 0.60
N ALA A 56 -21.86 -8.19 1.84
CA ALA A 56 -22.99 -8.36 2.74
C ALA A 56 -24.20 -7.58 2.18
N PRO A 57 -25.45 -7.98 2.51
CA PRO A 57 -26.63 -7.25 2.05
C PRO A 57 -26.69 -5.79 2.53
N GLU A 58 -25.89 -5.44 3.53
CA GLU A 58 -25.75 -4.08 4.07
C GLU A 58 -24.76 -3.23 3.23
N ASP A 59 -23.88 -3.88 2.46
CA ASP A 59 -22.85 -3.24 1.61
C ASP A 59 -23.35 -2.96 0.19
N ALA A 60 -24.52 -3.50 -0.18
CA ALA A 60 -25.21 -3.16 -1.41
C ALA A 60 -25.71 -1.71 -1.29
N GLY A 61 -24.85 -0.77 -1.71
CA GLY A 61 -25.13 0.66 -1.63
C GLY A 61 -26.48 1.04 -2.23
N PRO A 62 -27.17 2.06 -1.70
CA PRO A 62 -28.40 2.56 -2.30
C PRO A 62 -28.15 2.92 -3.77
N GLN A 63 -28.99 2.42 -4.66
CA GLN A 63 -29.01 2.82 -6.07
C GLN A 63 -29.32 4.32 -6.12
N VAL A 64 -28.31 5.19 -6.16
CA VAL A 64 -28.53 6.63 -6.30
C VAL A 64 -28.64 6.95 -7.79
N PRO A 65 -29.84 7.30 -8.32
CA PRO A 65 -29.92 7.86 -9.65
C PRO A 65 -29.27 9.26 -9.66
N PRO A 66 -28.67 9.69 -10.78
CA PRO A 66 -28.03 10.99 -10.86
C PRO A 66 -29.11 12.06 -10.92
N ASP A 67 -29.26 12.84 -9.85
CA ASP A 67 -29.64 14.26 -9.82
C ASP A 67 -30.32 14.61 -8.49
N ALA A 68 -29.57 15.20 -7.57
CA ALA A 68 -30.04 16.28 -6.70
C ALA A 68 -28.87 16.82 -5.87
N GLY A 69 -28.40 18.01 -6.24
CA GLY A 69 -27.60 18.81 -5.34
C GLY A 69 -28.40 19.15 -4.09
N ALA A 70 -27.86 18.81 -2.92
CA ALA A 70 -28.30 19.34 -1.65
C ALA A 70 -27.09 19.52 -0.74
N ALA A 71 -26.77 20.79 -0.47
CA ALA A 71 -25.84 21.19 0.56
C ALA A 71 -26.33 20.69 1.93
N VAL A 72 -25.48 19.99 2.67
CA VAL A 72 -25.65 19.81 4.12
C VAL A 72 -24.37 20.22 4.85
N ASP A 73 -24.56 21.35 5.54
CA ASP A 73 -23.93 21.88 6.74
C ASP A 73 -23.09 20.90 7.59
N GLY A 74 -21.81 21.25 7.76
CA GLY A 74 -21.23 21.48 9.08
C GLY A 74 -21.40 20.41 10.16
N GLY A 75 -20.87 19.21 9.92
CA GLY A 75 -20.64 18.23 10.97
C GLY A 75 -19.23 17.66 10.82
N VAL A 76 -18.26 18.19 11.56
CA VAL A 76 -16.99 17.49 11.75
C VAL A 76 -17.32 16.22 12.52
N ALA A 77 -17.46 15.10 11.80
CA ALA A 77 -17.40 13.79 12.42
C ALA A 77 -16.08 13.73 13.19
N PRO A 78 -16.07 13.26 14.45
CA PRO A 78 -14.80 12.95 15.09
C PRO A 78 -14.06 12.00 14.14
N ALA A 79 -12.80 12.30 13.87
CA ALA A 79 -11.91 11.38 13.17
C ALA A 79 -12.19 9.99 13.74
N ALA A 80 -12.72 9.12 12.88
CA ALA A 80 -12.87 7.74 13.24
C ALA A 80 -11.47 7.28 13.63
N ASP A 81 -11.38 6.85 14.88
CA ASP A 81 -10.26 6.12 15.45
C ASP A 81 -9.83 5.06 14.42
N ALA A 82 -8.80 5.40 13.65
CA ALA A 82 -8.19 4.52 12.67
C ALA A 82 -7.54 3.42 13.46
N GLY A 83 -8.31 2.35 13.66
CA GLY A 83 -7.98 1.08 14.28
C GLY A 83 -6.73 1.13 15.13
N ALA A 84 -6.89 1.36 16.43
CA ALA A 84 -5.93 0.88 17.39
C ALA A 84 -5.64 -0.59 17.06
N ALA A 85 -4.47 -0.84 16.46
CA ALA A 85 -3.91 -2.18 16.37
C ALA A 85 -4.04 -2.81 17.78
N PRO A 86 -4.34 -4.11 17.90
CA PRO A 86 -4.34 -4.78 19.19
C PRO A 86 -3.06 -4.39 19.90
N GLY A 87 -3.18 -3.79 21.09
CA GLY A 87 -2.14 -2.99 21.74
C GLY A 87 -0.75 -3.57 21.52
N LEU A 88 0.01 -2.95 20.61
CA LEU A 88 1.33 -3.42 20.25
C LEU A 88 2.22 -3.42 21.50
N PRO A 89 3.12 -4.41 21.64
CA PRO A 89 4.05 -4.40 22.75
C PRO A 89 4.93 -3.14 22.68
N GLU A 90 5.17 -2.49 23.82
CA GLU A 90 6.09 -1.35 23.90
C GLU A 90 7.53 -1.83 24.12
N ASN A 91 8.49 -1.23 23.41
CA ASN A 91 9.92 -1.55 23.53
C ASN A 91 10.27 -3.03 23.26
N ALA A 92 9.52 -3.68 22.37
CA ALA A 92 9.62 -5.11 22.12
C ALA A 92 10.98 -5.55 21.55
N CYS A 93 11.68 -4.68 20.83
CA CYS A 93 12.96 -4.98 20.19
C CYS A 93 14.19 -4.60 21.02
N GLN A 94 14.04 -4.32 22.32
CA GLN A 94 15.12 -3.81 23.18
C GLN A 94 15.96 -4.89 23.87
N ASN A 95 15.65 -6.18 23.68
CA ASN A 95 16.51 -7.24 24.21
C ASN A 95 17.79 -7.39 23.36
N ALA A 96 18.80 -8.04 23.93
CA ALA A 96 20.12 -8.14 23.29
C ALA A 96 20.10 -8.93 21.96
N GLU A 97 19.17 -9.88 21.81
CA GLU A 97 19.02 -10.69 20.60
C GLU A 97 18.45 -9.84 19.45
N ASP A 98 17.37 -9.10 19.73
CA ASP A 98 16.72 -8.19 18.77
C ASP A 98 17.63 -7.03 18.35
N LEU A 99 18.35 -6.44 19.29
CA LEU A 99 19.34 -5.39 19.00
C LEU A 99 20.46 -5.93 18.12
N ALA A 100 20.98 -7.12 18.42
CA ALA A 100 22.02 -7.74 17.60
C ALA A 100 21.49 -8.10 16.20
N ALA A 101 20.24 -8.55 16.09
CA ALA A 101 19.61 -8.89 14.83
C ALA A 101 19.31 -7.65 13.96
N HIS A 102 18.97 -6.51 14.57
CA HIS A 102 18.70 -5.27 13.83
C HIS A 102 19.91 -4.78 13.02
N ASP A 103 21.11 -4.93 13.57
CA ASP A 103 22.38 -4.52 12.93
C ASP A 103 22.92 -5.61 11.96
N GLN A 104 22.26 -6.76 11.86
CA GLN A 104 22.67 -7.87 11.01
C GLN A 104 21.97 -7.87 9.65
N THR A 105 22.53 -8.65 8.75
CA THR A 105 21.98 -8.93 7.43
C THR A 105 21.64 -10.41 7.30
N PHE A 106 20.54 -10.71 6.62
CA PHE A 106 19.94 -12.03 6.54
C PHE A 106 19.75 -12.50 5.09
N GLY A 107 19.74 -13.82 4.92
CA GLY A 107 19.56 -14.50 3.63
C GLY A 107 20.71 -14.30 2.62
N ASP A 108 20.54 -14.89 1.44
CA ASP A 108 21.57 -14.91 0.38
C ASP A 108 21.84 -13.54 -0.26
N GLN A 109 20.93 -12.59 -0.06
CA GLN A 109 21.01 -11.22 -0.61
C GLN A 109 21.53 -10.21 0.41
N ASN A 110 21.94 -10.65 1.61
CA ASN A 110 22.50 -9.79 2.65
C ASN A 110 21.58 -8.61 3.00
N LYS A 111 20.28 -8.90 3.19
CA LYS A 111 19.23 -7.90 3.41
C LYS A 111 19.15 -7.51 4.89
N THR A 112 18.86 -6.25 5.19
CA THR A 112 18.52 -5.85 6.57
C THR A 112 17.17 -6.43 6.97
N ILE A 113 16.88 -6.49 8.27
CA ILE A 113 15.57 -6.93 8.75
C ILE A 113 14.41 -6.04 8.25
N ALA A 114 14.64 -4.74 8.05
CA ALA A 114 13.63 -3.83 7.53
C ALA A 114 13.31 -4.10 6.05
N THR A 115 14.33 -4.39 5.23
CA THR A 115 14.15 -4.82 3.84
C THR A 115 13.42 -6.16 3.80
N LEU A 116 13.85 -7.12 4.62
CA LEU A 116 13.22 -8.44 4.70
C LEU A 116 11.75 -8.35 5.14
N ALA A 117 11.43 -7.51 6.13
CA ALA A 117 10.06 -7.25 6.57
C ALA A 117 9.18 -6.72 5.43
N THR A 118 9.71 -5.82 4.62
CA THR A 118 9.00 -5.25 3.46
C THR A 118 8.78 -6.31 2.38
N ASP A 119 9.78 -7.13 2.09
CA ASP A 119 9.65 -8.25 1.15
C ASP A 119 8.62 -9.28 1.62
N CYS A 120 8.60 -9.58 2.92
CA CYS A 120 7.61 -10.46 3.54
C CYS A 120 6.20 -9.88 3.41
N ALA A 121 6.02 -8.58 3.67
CA ALA A 121 4.74 -7.92 3.51
C ALA A 121 4.23 -7.97 2.06
N ILE A 122 5.09 -7.66 1.08
CA ILE A 122 4.76 -7.75 -0.35
C ILE A 122 4.40 -9.19 -0.72
N SER A 123 5.18 -10.17 -0.26
CA SER A 123 4.94 -11.59 -0.57
C SER A 123 3.62 -12.09 0.02
N CYS A 124 3.29 -11.67 1.24
CA CYS A 124 2.02 -11.97 1.89
C CYS A 124 0.85 -11.32 1.16
N PHE A 125 0.97 -10.05 0.78
CA PHE A 125 -0.02 -9.34 -0.02
C PHE A 125 -0.27 -10.03 -1.36
N MET A 126 0.78 -10.29 -2.14
CA MET A 126 0.67 -10.99 -3.43
C MET A 126 0.16 -12.42 -3.29
N GLY A 127 0.40 -13.06 -2.13
CA GLY A 127 -0.10 -14.38 -1.79
C GLY A 127 -1.55 -14.43 -1.31
N GLY A 128 -2.27 -13.30 -1.28
CA GLY A 128 -3.65 -13.22 -0.79
C GLY A 128 -3.77 -13.35 0.74
N ARG A 129 -2.67 -13.12 1.47
CA ARG A 129 -2.60 -13.08 2.94
C ARG A 129 -2.16 -11.70 3.43
N GLY A 130 -2.47 -10.64 2.68
CA GLY A 130 -2.10 -9.25 3.05
C GLY A 130 -2.71 -8.81 4.38
N ASP A 131 -3.95 -9.21 4.63
CA ASP A 131 -4.67 -8.90 5.87
C ASP A 131 -4.25 -9.77 7.07
N ASP A 132 -3.35 -10.74 6.86
CA ASP A 132 -2.91 -11.67 7.88
C ASP A 132 -1.53 -11.26 8.43
N PRO A 133 -1.47 -10.56 9.57
CA PRO A 133 -0.20 -10.16 10.18
C PRO A 133 0.67 -11.36 10.56
N ALA A 134 0.07 -12.54 10.77
CA ALA A 134 0.83 -13.76 11.06
C ALA A 134 1.73 -14.14 9.88
N CYS A 135 1.27 -13.94 8.65
CA CYS A 135 2.06 -14.22 7.45
C CYS A 135 3.39 -13.46 7.44
N VAL A 136 3.35 -12.16 7.79
CA VAL A 136 4.55 -11.33 7.82
C VAL A 136 5.48 -11.76 8.95
N THR A 137 4.93 -12.06 10.13
CA THR A 137 5.75 -12.54 11.27
C THR A 137 6.38 -13.92 11.01
N GLU A 138 5.65 -14.85 10.40
CA GLU A 138 6.15 -16.19 10.01
C GLU A 138 7.30 -16.06 9.00
N CYS A 139 7.10 -15.24 7.96
CA CYS A 139 8.12 -14.98 6.95
C CYS A 139 9.38 -14.33 7.54
N LEU A 140 9.21 -13.36 8.45
CA LEU A 140 10.34 -12.71 9.14
C LEU A 140 11.10 -13.70 10.02
N GLN A 141 10.40 -14.54 10.78
CA GLN A 141 11.03 -15.56 11.61
C GLN A 141 11.80 -16.57 10.76
N GLU A 142 11.23 -17.02 9.65
CA GLU A 142 11.91 -17.92 8.72
C GLU A 142 13.14 -17.25 8.08
N GLY A 143 12.99 -16.04 7.55
CA GLY A 143 14.07 -15.33 6.85
C GLY A 143 15.22 -14.91 7.77
N THR A 144 14.95 -14.68 9.06
CA THR A 144 15.98 -14.37 10.07
C THR A 144 16.52 -15.61 10.78
N GLY A 145 15.95 -16.80 10.55
CA GLY A 145 16.30 -18.00 11.31
C GLY A 145 15.93 -17.91 12.79
N ASN A 146 14.87 -17.17 13.14
CA ASN A 146 14.45 -16.83 14.51
C ASN A 146 15.47 -15.98 15.27
N ALA A 147 16.24 -15.13 14.58
CA ALA A 147 17.17 -14.21 15.24
C ALA A 147 16.46 -13.06 15.98
N VAL A 148 15.20 -12.80 15.66
CA VAL A 148 14.35 -11.85 16.38
C VAL A 148 13.24 -12.52 17.17
N SER A 149 12.87 -11.91 18.29
CA SER A 149 11.75 -12.30 19.12
C SER A 149 10.42 -12.14 18.37
N ALA A 150 9.41 -12.92 18.78
CA ALA A 150 8.07 -12.83 18.20
C ALA A 150 7.44 -11.43 18.41
N ASP A 151 7.69 -10.81 19.57
CA ASP A 151 7.19 -9.48 19.88
C ASP A 151 7.86 -8.43 18.97
N CYS A 152 9.17 -8.53 18.74
CA CYS A 152 9.86 -7.63 17.82
C CYS A 152 9.43 -7.83 16.36
N ALA A 153 9.25 -9.09 15.92
CA ALA A 153 8.70 -9.38 14.59
C ALA A 153 7.31 -8.78 14.39
N THR A 154 6.49 -8.75 15.45
CA THR A 154 5.16 -8.10 15.43
C THR A 154 5.27 -6.59 15.17
N CYS A 155 6.29 -5.90 15.70
CA CYS A 155 6.52 -4.49 15.40
C CYS A 155 6.83 -4.23 13.92
N TYR A 156 7.66 -5.06 13.29
CA TYR A 156 7.94 -4.97 11.85
C TYR A 156 6.69 -5.25 11.02
N ALA A 157 5.92 -6.27 11.39
CA ALA A 157 4.66 -6.60 10.72
C ALA A 157 3.64 -5.47 10.84
N ALA A 158 3.53 -4.84 12.01
CA ALA A 158 2.63 -3.71 12.23
C ALA A 158 3.01 -2.48 11.38
N SER A 159 4.31 -2.18 11.27
CA SER A 159 4.78 -1.09 10.41
C SER A 159 4.49 -1.37 8.92
N ALA A 160 4.60 -2.63 8.50
CA ALA A 160 4.25 -3.04 7.15
C ALA A 160 2.74 -2.96 6.89
N GLY A 161 1.90 -3.43 7.81
CA GLY A 161 0.44 -3.30 7.72
C GLY A 161 -0.03 -1.84 7.72
N CYS A 162 0.66 -0.96 8.45
CA CYS A 162 0.43 0.48 8.34
C CYS A 162 0.74 1.01 6.94
N ALA A 163 1.85 0.59 6.34
CA ALA A 163 2.21 1.00 4.98
C ALA A 163 1.19 0.51 3.95
N ASP A 164 0.62 -0.67 4.16
CA ASP A 164 -0.47 -1.21 3.34
C ASP A 164 -1.75 -0.38 3.49
N THR A 165 -2.11 -0.02 4.73
CA THR A 165 -3.27 0.86 5.02
C THR A 165 -3.13 2.24 4.37
N ASN A 166 -1.90 2.77 4.31
CA ASN A 166 -1.58 4.02 3.60
C ASN A 166 -1.45 3.84 2.07
N ASN A 167 -1.76 2.65 1.53
CA ASN A 167 -1.63 2.32 0.11
C ASN A 167 -0.22 2.57 -0.46
N CYS A 168 0.82 2.35 0.34
CA CYS A 168 2.21 2.58 -0.06
C CYS A 168 2.82 1.40 -0.83
N ALA A 169 2.13 0.28 -0.96
CA ALA A 169 2.65 -0.94 -1.59
C ALA A 169 3.17 -0.67 -3.02
N GLY A 170 2.44 0.12 -3.83
CA GLY A 170 2.83 0.45 -5.20
C GLY A 170 4.15 1.24 -5.30
N VAL A 171 4.37 2.20 -4.41
CA VAL A 171 5.61 3.00 -4.39
C VAL A 171 6.77 2.27 -3.73
N CYS A 172 6.49 1.34 -2.80
CA CYS A 172 7.48 0.59 -2.06
C CYS A 172 7.93 -0.70 -2.76
N LEU A 173 7.17 -1.22 -3.73
CA LEU A 173 7.47 -2.47 -4.44
C LEU A 173 8.85 -2.47 -5.12
N ALA A 174 9.25 -1.32 -5.69
CA ALA A 174 10.51 -1.21 -6.40
C ALA A 174 11.72 -1.09 -5.46
N ASN A 175 11.56 -0.35 -4.35
CA ASN A 175 12.60 -0.14 -3.36
C ASN A 175 11.99 0.44 -2.07
N ALA A 176 12.09 -0.32 -0.97
CA ALA A 176 11.62 0.08 0.36
C ALA A 176 12.34 1.31 0.95
N GLU A 177 13.55 1.60 0.46
CA GLU A 177 14.38 2.73 0.88
C GLU A 177 14.27 3.92 -0.09
N ALA A 178 13.44 3.82 -1.14
CA ALA A 178 13.24 4.96 -2.03
C ALA A 178 12.57 6.12 -1.29
N PRO A 179 12.98 7.38 -1.56
CA PRO A 179 12.38 8.55 -0.90
C PRO A 179 10.85 8.62 -1.00
N LEU A 180 10.26 8.19 -2.12
CA LEU A 180 8.80 8.16 -2.30
C LEU A 180 8.12 7.12 -1.41
N CYS A 181 8.73 5.96 -1.20
CA CYS A 181 8.23 4.96 -0.25
C CYS A 181 8.31 5.50 1.18
N ILE A 182 9.45 6.11 1.54
CA ILE A 182 9.64 6.72 2.85
C ILE A 182 8.60 7.82 3.09
N GLN A 183 8.42 8.76 2.16
CA GLN A 183 7.42 9.84 2.26
C GLN A 183 6.00 9.30 2.44
N CYS A 184 5.59 8.30 1.66
CA CYS A 184 4.28 7.68 1.79
C CYS A 184 4.08 7.08 3.20
N ARG A 185 5.09 6.36 3.71
CA ARG A 185 5.07 5.74 5.04
C ARG A 185 5.16 6.76 6.18
N CYS A 186 5.77 7.92 5.96
CA CYS A 186 5.79 9.01 6.94
C CYS A 186 4.43 9.72 7.05
N GLY A 187 3.57 9.63 6.03
CA GLY A 187 2.29 10.33 5.98
C GLY A 187 2.40 11.85 5.83
N GLN A 188 3.54 12.38 5.38
CA GLN A 188 3.79 13.83 5.39
C GLN A 188 2.90 14.64 4.44
N ASP A 189 2.39 14.02 3.38
CA ASP A 189 1.59 14.69 2.35
C ASP A 189 0.07 14.40 2.46
N ASP A 190 -0.34 13.54 3.39
CA ASP A 190 -1.75 13.16 3.56
C ASP A 190 -2.10 13.04 5.06
N PRO A 191 -2.96 13.91 5.61
CA PRO A 191 -3.35 13.86 7.02
C PRO A 191 -4.18 12.63 7.39
N SER A 192 -4.66 11.85 6.41
CA SER A 192 -5.29 10.55 6.65
C SER A 192 -4.29 9.41 6.81
N HIS A 193 -3.03 9.60 6.39
CA HIS A 193 -1.98 8.60 6.52
C HIS A 193 -1.39 8.60 7.93
N THR A 194 -1.31 7.42 8.53
CA THR A 194 -0.62 7.24 9.81
C THR A 194 0.89 7.20 9.57
N ASN A 195 1.68 7.84 10.42
CA ASN A 195 3.13 7.72 10.34
C ASN A 195 3.57 6.32 10.82
N CYS A 196 3.92 5.45 9.87
CA CYS A 196 4.27 4.06 10.12
C CYS A 196 5.64 3.88 10.81
N TYR A 197 6.50 4.90 10.77
CA TYR A 197 7.78 4.90 11.48
C TYR A 197 7.60 5.28 12.95
N GLU A 198 6.68 6.17 13.27
CA GLU A 198 6.30 6.48 14.66
C GLU A 198 5.62 5.27 15.32
N LEU A 199 4.71 4.60 14.61
CA LEU A 199 4.12 3.33 15.06
C LEU A 199 5.21 2.29 15.37
N PHE A 200 6.17 2.13 14.45
CA PHE A 200 7.29 1.21 14.63
C PHE A 200 8.17 1.61 15.81
N ALA A 201 8.50 2.88 15.96
CA ALA A 201 9.34 3.39 17.04
C ALA A 201 8.70 3.13 18.42
N ALA A 202 7.40 3.41 18.55
CA ALA A 202 6.65 3.13 19.78
C ALA A 202 6.66 1.64 20.15
N CYS A 203 6.47 0.76 19.15
CA CYS A 203 6.45 -0.68 19.37
C CYS A 203 7.86 -1.23 19.68
N SER A 204 8.85 -0.88 18.86
CA SER A 204 10.18 -1.50 18.91
C SER A 204 11.10 -0.88 19.98
N GLY A 205 10.86 0.39 20.34
CA GLY A 205 11.78 1.20 21.14
C GLY A 205 12.99 1.73 20.34
N PHE A 206 13.06 1.47 19.04
CA PHE A 206 14.05 2.11 18.17
C PHE A 206 13.69 3.59 17.92
N PRO A 207 14.67 4.47 17.71
CA PRO A 207 14.38 5.85 17.34
C PRO A 207 13.62 5.90 16.00
N PRO A 208 12.66 6.83 15.83
CA PRO A 208 11.99 7.01 14.55
C PRO A 208 12.99 7.45 13.47
N SER A 209 12.65 7.20 12.20
CA SER A 209 13.48 7.66 11.09
C SER A 209 13.56 9.20 11.09
N ASN A 210 14.76 9.74 10.95
CA ASN A 210 14.95 11.19 10.76
C ASN A 210 14.36 11.67 9.42
N ASP A 211 14.09 10.75 8.48
CA ASP A 211 13.52 11.08 7.18
C ASP A 211 12.03 11.45 7.26
N CYS A 212 11.38 11.23 8.41
CA CYS A 212 10.00 11.64 8.67
C CYS A 212 9.86 12.91 9.51
N GLN A 213 10.96 13.60 9.82
CA GLN A 213 11.00 14.80 10.66
C GLN A 213 11.08 16.11 9.85
#